data_AF-A0A124FDZ4-F1
#
_entry.id   AF-A0A124FDZ4-F1
#
_cell.length_a   1.000
_cell.length_b   1.000
_cell.length_c   1.000
_cell.angle_alpha   90.00
_cell.angle_beta   90.00
_cell.angle_gamma   90.00
#
_symmetry.space_group_name_H-M   'P 1'
#
loop_
_entity.id
_entity.type
_entity.pdbx_description
1 polymer ?
#
loop_
_entity_poly.entity_id
_entity_poly.type
_entity_poly.pdbx_seq_one_letter_code
_entity_poly.pdbx_strand_id
1 'polypeptide(L)'
;RILCELIRLGDAWTYEPYERFDVIFPDGTRTEYGRLERTGVTWDSEFQVFTVNSDVEEASTRSQDISMDYDFFHSELLSLVCGNDYSVKIVPKDINVWISRLFLGDADGFSILYYQDVDSLVYWANEATYRWKLRGIAIWSLGQEDMRLWEALPKQI
;
A
#
# COMPACT_ATOMS: atom_id res chain seq x y z
N ARG A 1 -2.80 -29.56 17.20
CA ARG A 1 -1.73 -30.19 16.38
C ARG A 1 -1.01 -29.05 15.69
N ILE A 2 0.21 -28.72 16.11
CA ILE A 2 1.01 -27.70 15.42
C ILE A 2 1.68 -28.42 14.25
N LEU A 3 1.17 -28.19 13.04
CA LEU A 3 1.92 -28.43 11.82
C LEU A 3 2.86 -27.24 11.73
N CYS A 4 4.12 -27.42 12.10
CA CYS A 4 5.13 -26.42 11.75
C CYS A 4 5.28 -26.54 10.23
N GLU A 5 4.73 -25.59 9.48
CA GLU A 5 4.70 -25.70 8.01
C GLU A 5 5.99 -25.17 7.37
N LEU A 6 6.79 -24.36 8.09
CA LEU A 6 8.08 -23.87 7.58
C LEU A 6 9.03 -23.39 8.69
N ILE A 7 10.26 -23.91 8.72
CA ILE A 7 11.40 -23.36 9.49
C ILE A 7 12.38 -22.79 8.49
N ARG A 8 12.78 -21.53 8.69
CA ARG A 8 13.80 -20.86 7.86
C ARG A 8 15.02 -20.56 8.72
N LEU A 9 16.19 -20.82 8.16
CA LEU A 9 17.49 -20.58 8.75
C LEU A 9 18.31 -19.84 7.70
N GLY A 10 18.78 -18.64 8.04
CA GLY A 10 19.68 -17.84 7.22
C GLY A 10 21.08 -17.83 7.81
N ASP A 11 22.07 -17.58 6.95
CA ASP A 11 23.42 -17.19 7.34
C ASP A 11 23.61 -15.67 7.18
N ALA A 12 24.82 -15.17 7.40
CA ALA A 12 25.13 -13.73 7.27
C ALA A 12 25.02 -13.18 5.84
N TRP A 13 24.73 -14.04 4.85
CA TRP A 13 24.76 -13.72 3.43
C TRP A 13 23.39 -13.81 2.77
N THR A 14 22.45 -14.49 3.41
CA THR A 14 21.10 -14.75 2.90
C THR A 14 20.08 -13.84 3.58
N TYR A 15 19.41 -13.01 2.77
CA TYR A 15 18.51 -11.97 3.22
C TYR A 15 17.06 -12.27 2.83
N GLU A 16 16.15 -11.99 3.75
CA GLU A 16 14.71 -11.96 3.49
C GLU A 16 14.30 -10.53 3.14
N PRO A 17 13.79 -10.26 1.92
CA PRO A 17 13.59 -8.90 1.42
C PRO A 17 12.36 -8.17 1.99
N TYR A 18 11.33 -8.91 2.46
CA TYR A 18 10.12 -8.38 3.12
C TYR A 18 9.36 -7.26 2.37
N GLU A 19 9.40 -7.24 1.04
CA GLU A 19 8.98 -6.07 0.26
C GLU A 19 7.91 -6.40 -0.78
N ARG A 20 7.87 -7.64 -1.28
CA ARG A 20 7.07 -7.99 -2.45
C ARG A 20 5.69 -8.53 -2.11
N PHE A 21 4.70 -7.96 -2.78
CA PHE A 21 3.38 -8.54 -2.97
C PHE A 21 2.96 -8.42 -4.43
N ASP A 22 2.13 -9.36 -4.87
CA ASP A 22 1.51 -9.28 -6.19
C ASP A 22 0.03 -8.95 -6.06
N VAL A 23 -0.49 -8.20 -7.01
CA VAL A 23 -1.92 -7.91 -7.14
C VAL A 23 -2.42 -8.54 -8.43
N ILE A 24 -3.47 -9.34 -8.32
CA ILE A 24 -4.23 -9.86 -9.46
C ILE A 24 -5.49 -9.00 -9.57
N PHE A 25 -5.55 -8.24 -10.66
CA PHE A 25 -6.63 -7.30 -10.95
C PHE A 25 -7.85 -8.00 -11.57
N PRO A 26 -9.01 -7.32 -11.65
CA PRO A 26 -10.25 -7.92 -12.14
C PRO A 26 -10.20 -8.37 -13.60
N ASP A 27 -9.29 -7.80 -14.40
CA ASP A 27 -9.02 -8.19 -15.79
C ASP A 27 -8.09 -9.41 -15.90
N GLY A 28 -7.62 -9.95 -14.77
CA GLY A 28 -6.69 -11.07 -14.70
C GLY A 28 -5.22 -10.69 -14.84
N THR A 29 -4.90 -9.41 -15.04
CA THR A 29 -3.51 -8.95 -15.06
C THR A 29 -2.89 -9.09 -13.67
N ARG A 30 -1.61 -9.46 -13.65
CA ARG A 30 -0.83 -9.60 -12.41
C ARG A 30 0.28 -8.56 -12.43
N THR A 31 0.29 -7.70 -11.42
CA THR A 31 1.32 -6.69 -11.24
C THR A 31 2.08 -6.93 -9.95
N GLU A 32 3.39 -6.77 -10.01
CA GLU A 32 4.31 -6.90 -8.88
C GLU A 32 4.59 -5.53 -8.29
N TYR A 33 4.58 -5.42 -6.96
CA TYR A 33 4.90 -4.21 -6.23
C TYR A 33 5.97 -4.47 -5.16
N GLY A 34 6.71 -3.42 -4.82
CA GLY A 34 7.66 -3.36 -3.69
C GLY A 34 9.04 -3.97 -3.93
N ARG A 35 9.19 -4.99 -4.78
CA ARG A 35 10.50 -5.61 -5.08
C ARG A 35 11.50 -4.56 -5.58
N LEU A 36 12.63 -4.44 -4.87
CA LEU A 36 13.73 -3.60 -5.30
C LEU A 36 14.70 -4.40 -6.17
N GLU A 37 15.10 -3.79 -7.29
CA GLU A 37 16.14 -4.31 -8.17
C GLU A 37 17.48 -4.34 -7.44
N ARG A 38 18.16 -5.49 -7.52
CA ARG A 38 19.43 -5.74 -6.84
C ARG A 38 20.48 -6.27 -7.79
N THR A 39 21.72 -5.79 -7.66
CA THR A 39 22.88 -6.23 -8.45
C THR A 39 23.82 -7.09 -7.61
N GLY A 40 24.39 -8.13 -8.23
CA GLY A 40 25.37 -8.99 -7.54
C GLY A 40 24.75 -9.92 -6.49
N VAL A 41 23.47 -10.26 -6.64
CA VAL A 41 22.75 -11.20 -5.76
C VAL A 41 22.29 -12.43 -6.54
N THR A 42 22.12 -13.54 -5.84
CA THR A 42 21.51 -14.77 -6.37
C THR A 42 20.18 -15.00 -5.69
N TRP A 43 19.09 -15.09 -6.46
CA TRP A 43 17.74 -15.26 -5.95
C TRP A 43 17.35 -16.74 -5.81
N ASP A 44 16.76 -17.07 -4.67
CA ASP A 44 16.03 -18.30 -4.45
C ASP A 44 14.52 -18.04 -4.62
N SER A 45 13.97 -18.55 -5.71
CA SER A 45 12.55 -18.37 -6.04
C SER A 45 11.61 -19.29 -5.26
N GLU A 46 12.11 -20.33 -4.61
CA GLU A 46 11.30 -21.24 -3.78
C GLU A 46 10.98 -20.57 -2.44
N PHE A 47 12.00 -19.99 -1.79
CA PHE A 47 11.86 -19.37 -0.47
C PHE A 47 11.66 -17.84 -0.51
N GLN A 48 11.83 -17.23 -1.69
CA GLN A 48 11.79 -15.77 -1.90
C GLN A 48 12.85 -15.04 -1.06
N VAL A 49 14.07 -15.58 -1.04
CA VAL A 49 15.25 -15.00 -0.38
C VAL A 49 16.35 -14.77 -1.40
N PHE A 50 17.35 -13.95 -1.07
CA PHE A 50 18.51 -13.76 -1.92
C PHE A 50 19.81 -13.83 -1.13
N THR A 51 20.88 -14.26 -1.80
CA THR A 51 22.23 -14.28 -1.25
C THR A 51 23.10 -13.25 -1.96
N VAL A 52 23.90 -12.49 -1.21
CA VAL A 52 24.88 -11.55 -1.77
C VAL A 52 26.11 -12.32 -2.26
N ASN A 53 26.56 -12.08 -3.50
CA ASN A 53 27.62 -12.88 -4.13
C ASN A 53 29.06 -12.41 -3.82
N SER A 54 29.21 -11.33 -3.05
CA SER A 54 30.51 -10.71 -2.72
C SER A 54 30.46 -10.09 -1.33
N ASP A 55 31.61 -9.90 -0.70
CA ASP A 55 31.74 -9.33 0.66
C ASP A 55 31.36 -7.84 0.70
N VAL A 56 30.07 -7.58 0.61
CA VAL A 56 29.45 -6.26 0.62
C VAL A 56 28.13 -6.32 1.40
N GLU A 57 27.77 -5.21 2.02
CA GLU A 57 26.48 -5.05 2.69
C GLU A 57 25.32 -5.08 1.69
N GLU A 58 24.17 -5.61 2.11
CA GLU A 58 22.94 -5.68 1.28
C GLU A 58 22.58 -4.34 0.65
N ALA A 59 22.69 -3.25 1.41
CA ALA A 59 22.35 -1.91 0.95
C ALA A 59 23.18 -1.47 -0.28
N SER A 60 24.38 -2.04 -0.45
CA SER A 60 25.24 -1.76 -1.61
C SER A 60 24.76 -2.44 -2.89
N THR A 61 23.82 -3.39 -2.78
CA THR A 61 23.26 -4.13 -3.92
C THR A 61 22.07 -3.42 -4.56
N ARG A 62 21.49 -2.40 -3.91
CA ARG A 62 20.31 -1.66 -4.36
C ARG A 62 20.59 -0.15 -4.49
N SER A 63 19.78 0.53 -5.29
CA SER A 63 19.89 1.98 -5.52
C SER A 63 18.90 2.83 -4.71
N GLN A 64 17.95 2.19 -4.03
CA GLN A 64 16.86 2.84 -3.30
C GLN A 64 16.88 2.38 -1.85
N ASP A 65 16.52 3.28 -0.93
CA ASP A 65 16.34 2.98 0.49
C ASP A 65 14.99 2.36 0.79
N ILE A 66 14.99 1.41 1.73
CA ILE A 66 13.77 0.77 2.21
C ILE A 66 13.26 1.58 3.40
N SER A 67 12.07 2.16 3.24
CA SER A 67 11.39 2.86 4.33
C SER A 67 11.02 1.90 5.45
N MET A 68 11.20 2.32 6.70
CA MET A 68 10.65 1.62 7.86
C MET A 68 9.16 1.93 8.10
N ASP A 69 8.63 2.94 7.39
CA ASP A 69 7.24 3.36 7.46
C ASP A 69 6.41 2.77 6.31
N TYR A 70 5.10 3.00 6.33
CA TYR A 70 4.20 2.59 5.26
C TYR A 70 4.58 3.22 3.92
N ASP A 71 4.65 2.39 2.88
CA ASP A 71 4.82 2.80 1.50
C ASP A 71 3.49 2.72 0.72
N PHE A 72 3.32 3.61 -0.25
CA PHE A 72 2.09 3.73 -1.03
C PHE A 72 2.31 3.35 -2.49
N PHE A 73 1.75 2.20 -2.87
CA PHE A 73 1.76 1.73 -4.26
C PHE A 73 0.48 2.12 -4.98
N HIS A 74 0.63 2.63 -6.20
CA HIS A 74 -0.49 3.04 -7.06
C HIS A 74 -0.61 2.05 -8.22
N SER A 75 -1.84 1.61 -8.48
CA SER A 75 -2.12 0.81 -9.66
C SER A 75 -2.18 1.68 -10.91
N GLU A 76 -2.08 1.03 -12.07
CA GLU A 76 -2.54 1.64 -13.30
C GLU A 76 -4.06 1.88 -13.27
N LEU A 77 -4.55 2.61 -14.26
CA LEU A 77 -5.97 2.93 -14.40
C LEU A 77 -6.79 1.66 -14.66
N LEU A 78 -7.72 1.35 -13.77
CA LEU A 78 -8.66 0.26 -13.94
C LEU A 78 -9.91 0.74 -14.69
N SER A 79 -10.22 0.10 -15.81
CA SER A 79 -11.45 0.37 -16.59
C SER A 79 -12.68 -0.29 -15.95
N LEU A 80 -13.16 0.26 -14.84
CA LEU A 80 -14.30 -0.26 -14.09
C LEU A 80 -15.61 0.42 -14.53
N VAL A 81 -16.71 -0.33 -14.47
CA VAL A 81 -18.07 0.15 -14.75
C VAL A 81 -18.88 0.18 -13.46
N CYS A 82 -19.51 1.31 -13.18
CA CYS A 82 -20.33 1.51 -11.98
C CYS A 82 -21.42 0.44 -11.83
N GLY A 83 -21.63 -0.01 -10.59
CA GLY A 83 -22.70 -0.96 -10.23
C GLY A 83 -22.33 -2.44 -10.38
N ASN A 84 -21.06 -2.76 -10.62
CA ASN A 84 -20.57 -4.13 -10.67
C ASN A 84 -19.64 -4.46 -9.50
N ASP A 85 -19.57 -5.75 -9.19
CA ASP A 85 -18.61 -6.28 -8.22
C ASP A 85 -17.33 -6.72 -8.94
N TYR A 86 -16.20 -6.28 -8.41
CA TYR A 86 -14.87 -6.61 -8.93
C TYR A 86 -14.04 -7.28 -7.82
N SER A 87 -13.35 -8.36 -8.19
CA SER A 87 -12.46 -9.06 -7.26
C SER A 87 -11.02 -8.67 -7.53
N VAL A 88 -10.33 -8.24 -6.48
CA VAL A 88 -8.88 -8.03 -6.48
C VAL A 88 -8.29 -9.05 -5.51
N LYS A 89 -7.30 -9.80 -5.96
CA LYS A 89 -6.61 -10.78 -5.11
C LYS A 89 -5.18 -10.31 -4.85
N ILE A 90 -4.88 -10.08 -3.57
CA ILE A 90 -3.53 -9.74 -3.15
C ILE A 90 -2.82 -11.00 -2.68
N VAL A 91 -1.60 -11.21 -3.17
CA VAL A 91 -0.77 -12.37 -2.90
C VAL A 91 0.54 -11.88 -2.28
N PRO A 92 0.68 -11.89 -0.94
CA PRO A 92 1.97 -11.63 -0.33
C PRO A 92 2.96 -12.70 -0.81
N LYS A 93 4.13 -12.27 -1.30
CA LYS A 93 5.17 -13.17 -1.81
C LYS A 93 6.29 -13.33 -0.81
N ASP A 94 6.73 -12.20 -0.26
CA ASP A 94 7.68 -12.23 0.83
C ASP A 94 6.95 -12.47 2.14
N ILE A 95 7.67 -13.09 3.07
CA ILE A 95 7.21 -13.19 4.45
C ILE A 95 7.13 -11.78 5.05
N ASN A 96 6.31 -11.62 6.09
CA ASN A 96 6.25 -10.37 6.87
C ASN A 96 5.90 -9.11 6.05
N VAL A 97 5.28 -9.27 4.88
CA VAL A 97 4.63 -8.18 4.16
C VAL A 97 3.22 -8.00 4.73
N TRP A 98 2.91 -6.78 5.17
CA TRP A 98 1.63 -6.42 5.76
C TRP A 98 0.94 -5.37 4.93
N ILE A 99 -0.36 -5.54 4.73
CA ILE A 99 -1.19 -4.57 3.99
C ILE A 99 -2.12 -3.93 4.99
N SER A 100 -1.95 -2.62 5.17
CA SER A 100 -2.74 -1.85 6.13
C SER A 100 -4.07 -1.41 5.53
N ARG A 101 -4.04 -0.82 4.33
CA ARG A 101 -5.22 -0.21 3.69
C ARG A 101 -5.17 -0.38 2.18
N LEU A 102 -6.35 -0.50 1.58
CA LEU A 102 -6.57 -0.48 0.14
C LEU A 102 -7.58 0.62 -0.17
N PHE A 103 -7.26 1.45 -1.16
CA PHE A 103 -8.13 2.53 -1.60
C PHE A 103 -8.50 2.33 -3.06
N LEU A 104 -9.78 2.50 -3.37
CA LEU A 104 -10.27 2.60 -4.74
C LEU A 104 -10.72 4.04 -4.97
N GLY A 105 -10.08 4.70 -5.92
CA GLY A 105 -10.31 6.10 -6.25
C GLY A 105 -10.69 6.29 -7.71
N ASP A 106 -11.43 7.35 -7.98
CA ASP A 106 -11.71 7.80 -9.35
C ASP A 106 -10.48 8.50 -9.93
N ALA A 107 -10.18 8.23 -11.20
CA ALA A 107 -9.07 8.84 -11.92
C ALA A 107 -9.29 10.33 -12.21
N ASP A 108 -10.56 10.76 -12.29
CA ASP A 108 -10.90 12.16 -12.53
C ASP A 108 -10.63 13.07 -11.32
N GLY A 109 -10.40 12.51 -10.13
CA GLY A 109 -10.12 13.33 -8.95
C GLY A 109 -10.17 12.57 -7.61
N PHE A 110 -9.24 11.64 -7.40
CA PHE A 110 -9.02 11.03 -6.09
C PHE A 110 -7.81 11.65 -5.37
N SER A 111 -7.97 11.92 -4.08
CA SER A 111 -6.89 12.39 -3.21
C SER A 111 -7.12 11.89 -1.80
N ILE A 112 -6.04 11.47 -1.13
CA ILE A 112 -6.06 11.09 0.28
C ILE A 112 -5.53 12.27 1.08
N LEU A 113 -6.33 12.76 2.02
CA LEU A 113 -5.94 13.84 2.93
C LEU A 113 -5.98 13.32 4.36
N TYR A 114 -4.95 13.68 5.12
CA TYR A 114 -4.89 13.46 6.56
C TYR A 114 -5.22 14.75 7.27
N TYR A 115 -6.30 14.73 8.06
CA TYR A 115 -6.70 15.87 8.88
C TYR A 115 -6.11 15.71 10.27
N GLN A 116 -5.56 16.80 10.81
CA GLN A 116 -5.12 16.85 12.21
C GLN A 116 -6.20 17.48 13.11
N ASP A 117 -7.05 18.35 12.55
CA ASP A 117 -8.07 19.10 13.28
C ASP A 117 -9.31 19.41 12.40
N VAL A 118 -10.34 19.96 13.05
CA VAL A 118 -11.63 20.31 12.44
C VAL A 118 -11.49 21.45 11.42
N ASP A 119 -10.62 22.43 11.67
CA ASP A 119 -10.44 23.58 10.78
C ASP A 119 -9.86 23.13 9.44
N SER A 120 -8.90 22.20 9.47
CA SER A 120 -8.33 21.56 8.29
C SER A 120 -9.39 20.78 7.51
N LEU A 121 -10.26 20.03 8.19
CA LEU A 121 -11.37 19.32 7.54
C LEU A 121 -12.29 20.29 6.80
N VAL A 122 -12.75 21.35 7.47
CA VAL A 122 -13.68 22.33 6.88
C VAL A 122 -13.04 23.05 5.70
N TYR A 123 -11.78 23.46 5.82
CA TYR A 123 -11.05 24.11 4.74
C TYR A 123 -10.97 23.21 3.50
N TRP A 124 -10.55 21.95 3.66
CA TRP A 124 -10.40 21.04 2.53
C TRP A 124 -11.73 20.57 1.95
N ALA A 125 -12.78 20.43 2.76
CA ALA A 125 -14.14 20.20 2.28
C ALA A 125 -14.65 21.36 1.39
N ASN A 126 -14.31 22.60 1.78
CA ASN A 126 -14.62 23.78 0.99
C ASN A 126 -13.79 23.82 -0.31
N GLU A 127 -12.49 23.54 -0.29
CA GLU A 127 -11.68 23.45 -1.52
C GLU A 127 -12.19 22.34 -2.46
N ALA A 128 -12.52 21.15 -1.93
CA ALA A 128 -13.15 20.06 -2.66
C ALA A 128 -14.40 20.52 -3.41
N THR A 129 -15.28 21.25 -2.73
CA THR A 129 -16.55 21.71 -3.31
C THR A 129 -16.37 22.90 -4.26
N TYR A 130 -15.66 23.94 -3.82
CA TYR A 130 -15.64 25.23 -4.52
C TYR A 130 -14.56 25.32 -5.58
N ARG A 131 -13.39 24.72 -5.35
CA ARG A 131 -12.27 24.77 -6.30
C ARG A 131 -12.31 23.60 -7.28
N TRP A 132 -12.46 22.38 -6.77
CA TRP A 132 -12.38 21.17 -7.59
C TRP A 132 -13.73 20.61 -8.03
N LYS A 133 -14.84 21.18 -7.53
CA LYS A 133 -16.22 20.77 -7.90
C LYS A 133 -16.51 19.28 -7.62
N LEU A 134 -15.83 18.70 -6.63
CA LEU A 134 -16.06 17.33 -6.19
C LEU A 134 -17.46 17.21 -5.58
N ARG A 135 -18.07 16.03 -5.73
CA ARG A 135 -19.43 15.72 -5.26
C ARG A 135 -19.51 15.49 -3.75
N GLY A 136 -18.37 15.28 -3.10
CA GLY A 136 -18.28 15.02 -1.68
C GLY A 136 -16.88 14.53 -1.32
N ILE A 137 -16.70 14.22 -0.03
CA ILE A 137 -15.48 13.63 0.52
C ILE A 137 -15.85 12.33 1.23
N ALA A 138 -15.00 11.32 1.10
CA ALA A 138 -15.08 10.12 1.92
C ALA A 138 -14.05 10.25 3.05
N ILE A 139 -14.48 10.08 4.30
CA ILE A 139 -13.62 10.17 5.48
C ILE A 139 -13.51 8.76 6.08
N TRP A 140 -12.28 8.31 6.32
CA TRP A 140 -12.00 6.99 6.89
C TRP A 140 -11.05 7.10 8.08
N SER A 141 -11.33 6.35 9.15
CA SER A 141 -10.63 6.40 10.44
C SER A 141 -10.80 7.73 11.20
N LEU A 142 -12.02 8.00 11.63
CA LEU A 142 -12.30 8.99 12.66
C LEU A 142 -11.74 8.47 14.00
N GLY A 143 -10.60 9.00 14.42
CA GLY A 143 -9.87 8.56 15.61
C GLY A 143 -10.44 9.13 16.92
N GLN A 144 -9.56 9.47 17.88
CA GLN A 144 -9.90 10.32 19.05
C GLN A 144 -10.11 11.77 18.59
N GLU A 145 -11.08 11.96 17.72
CA GLU A 145 -11.36 13.25 17.12
C GLU A 145 -11.94 14.19 18.17
N ASP A 146 -11.62 15.46 18.02
CA ASP A 146 -12.31 16.54 18.70
C ASP A 146 -13.83 16.41 18.44
N MET A 147 -14.64 16.40 19.50
CA MET A 147 -16.09 16.25 19.37
C MET A 147 -16.73 17.30 18.45
N ARG A 148 -16.07 18.46 18.27
CA ARG A 148 -16.48 19.54 17.36
C ARG A 148 -16.53 19.09 15.90
N LEU A 149 -15.82 18.03 15.53
CA LEU A 149 -15.84 17.50 14.16
C LEU A 149 -17.25 17.09 13.72
N TRP A 150 -18.01 16.46 14.62
CA TRP A 150 -19.38 16.04 14.33
C TRP A 150 -20.33 17.22 14.09
N GLU A 151 -20.06 18.37 14.70
CA GLU A 151 -20.82 19.59 14.51
C GLU A 151 -20.52 20.26 13.16
N ALA A 152 -19.31 20.03 12.63
CA ALA A 152 -18.86 20.59 11.36
C ALA A 152 -19.25 19.74 10.13
N LEU A 153 -19.60 18.45 10.32
CA LEU A 153 -20.02 17.59 9.24
C LEU A 153 -21.38 18.03 8.66
N PRO A 154 -21.58 17.95 7.33
CA PRO A 154 -22.86 18.23 6.72
C PRO A 154 -23.94 17.33 7.31
N LYS A 155 -25.07 17.91 7.73
CA LYS A 155 -26.21 17.13 8.22
C LYS A 155 -26.72 16.23 7.08
N GLN A 156 -26.77 14.93 7.34
CA GLN A 156 -27.48 14.01 6.47
C GLN A 156 -28.97 14.35 6.52
N ILE A 157 -29.58 14.56 5.35
CA ILE A 157 -31.02 14.81 5.17
C ILE A 157 -31.64 13.54 4.60
#